data_AF-A0A172JUF3-F1
#
_entry.id   AF-A0A172JUF3-F1
#
_cell.length_a   1.000
_cell.length_b   1.000
_cell.length_c   1.000
_cell.angle_alpha   90.00
_cell.angle_beta   90.00
_cell.angle_gamma   90.00
#
_symmetry.space_group_name_H-M   'P 1'
#
loop_
_entity.id
_entity.type
_entity.pdbx_description
1 polymer ?
#
loop_
_entity_poly.entity_id
_entity_poly.type
_entity_poly.pdbx_seq_one_letter_code
_entity_poly.pdbx_strand_id
1 'polypeptide(L)'
;FAILALHLAGASSLLGSMNFVSSTQKMRPKWYSLKWVPLFVWCILITTVLLIIAIPVLAGGITMLLSDRNFSSTFFESEGGGDPLLFQHIFW
;
A
#
# COMPACT_ATOMS: atom_id res chain seq x y z
N PHE A 1 -6.47 17.45 5.88
CA PHE A 1 -5.71 16.60 6.82
C PHE A 1 -5.79 15.12 6.45
N ALA A 2 -7.00 14.56 6.24
CA ALA A 2 -7.20 13.13 5.98
C ALA A 2 -6.28 12.53 4.89
N ILE A 3 -6.11 13.20 3.74
CA ILE A 3 -5.24 12.73 2.65
C ILE A 3 -3.79 12.51 3.10
N LEU A 4 -3.18 13.49 3.77
CA LEU A 4 -1.80 13.39 4.24
C LEU A 4 -1.66 12.41 5.41
N ALA A 5 -2.68 12.32 6.27
CA ALA A 5 -2.72 11.31 7.33
C ALA A 5 -2.73 9.89 6.74
N LEU A 6 -3.45 9.66 5.65
CA LEU A 6 -3.46 8.36 4.98
C LEU A 6 -2.11 8.04 4.32
N HIS A 7 -1.42 9.04 3.76
CA HIS A 7 -0.06 8.86 3.25
C HIS A 7 0.92 8.45 4.35
N LEU A 8 0.85 9.10 5.52
CA LEU A 8 1.68 8.75 6.67
C LEU A 8 1.38 7.33 7.19
N ALA A 9 0.09 6.98 7.30
CA ALA A 9 -0.32 5.63 7.69
C ALA A 9 0.14 4.56 6.67
N GLY A 10 0.04 4.87 5.37
CA GLY A 10 0.53 4.01 4.29
C GLY A 10 2.04 3.83 4.32
N ALA A 11 2.81 4.91 4.48
CA ALA A 11 4.27 4.87 4.59
C ALA A 11 4.73 4.03 5.79
N SER A 12 4.09 4.20 6.96
CA SER A 12 4.38 3.39 8.14
C SER A 12 4.11 1.90 7.90
N SER A 13 2.98 1.58 7.27
CA SER A 13 2.59 0.20 6.95
C SER A 13 3.52 -0.45 5.93
N LEU A 14 4.01 0.32 4.94
CA LEU A 14 4.97 -0.16 3.94
C LEU A 14 6.33 -0.50 4.57
N LEU A 15 6.85 0.40 5.41
CA LEU A 15 8.10 0.18 6.14
C LEU A 15 7.99 -1.01 7.10
N GLY A 16 6.86 -1.13 7.82
CA GLY A 16 6.55 -2.28 8.65
C GLY A 16 6.51 -3.58 7.85
N SER A 17 5.89 -3.57 6.68
CA SER A 17 5.80 -4.73 5.79
C SER A 17 7.17 -5.19 5.31
N MET A 18 8.04 -4.26 4.88
CA MET A 18 9.41 -4.58 4.51
C MET A 18 10.20 -5.18 5.69
N ASN A 19 10.01 -4.64 6.90
CA ASN A 19 10.63 -5.17 8.10
C ASN A 19 10.19 -6.61 8.38
N PHE A 20 8.89 -6.91 8.34
CA PHE A 20 8.37 -8.25 8.58
C PHE A 20 8.80 -9.28 7.54
N VAL A 21 8.83 -8.90 6.25
CA VAL A 21 9.36 -9.77 5.18
C VAL A 21 10.82 -10.11 5.45
N SER A 22 11.64 -9.09 5.75
CA SER A 22 13.07 -9.30 6.03
C SER A 22 13.28 -10.17 7.27
N SER A 23 12.52 -9.93 8.34
CA SER A 23 12.60 -10.68 9.60
C SER A 23 12.26 -12.15 9.41
N THR A 24 11.16 -12.44 8.72
CA THR A 24 10.69 -13.82 8.47
C THR A 24 11.69 -14.63 7.62
N GLN A 25 12.35 -13.97 6.67
CA GLN A 25 13.29 -14.63 5.76
C GLN A 25 14.72 -14.69 6.30
N LYS A 26 15.22 -13.62 6.93
CA LYS A 26 16.65 -13.44 7.27
C LYS A 26 16.98 -13.69 8.74
N MET A 27 16.04 -13.46 9.66
CA MET A 27 16.30 -13.61 11.10
C MET A 27 15.96 -15.01 11.63
N ARG A 28 15.49 -15.89 10.75
CA ARG A 28 15.14 -17.27 11.06
C ARG A 28 16.39 -18.16 11.14
N PRO A 29 16.47 -19.15 12.06
CA PRO A 29 17.60 -20.07 12.11
C PRO A 29 17.79 -20.80 10.78
N LYS A 30 19.04 -20.90 10.30
CA LYS A 30 19.36 -21.44 8.95
C LYS A 30 18.89 -22.88 8.73
N TRP A 31 18.84 -23.68 9.79
CA TRP A 31 18.40 -25.09 9.77
C TRP A 31 16.88 -25.26 9.86
N TYR A 32 16.15 -24.22 10.24
CA TYR A 32 14.70 -24.25 10.18
C TYR A 32 14.28 -24.05 8.71
N SER A 33 13.19 -24.64 8.24
CA SER A 33 12.64 -24.38 6.90
C SER A 33 11.38 -23.52 6.98
N LEU A 34 11.07 -22.75 5.93
CA LEU A 34 9.89 -21.87 5.90
C LEU A 34 8.59 -22.67 6.07
N LYS A 35 8.59 -23.92 5.58
CA LYS A 35 7.46 -24.87 5.69
C LYS A 35 7.05 -25.19 7.12
N TRP A 36 7.98 -25.06 8.07
CA TRP A 36 7.75 -25.43 9.47
C TRP A 36 7.32 -24.25 10.34
N VAL A 37 7.34 -23.03 9.80
CA VAL A 37 7.00 -21.80 10.50
C VAL A 37 5.50 -21.81 10.88
N PRO A 38 5.10 -21.31 12.06
CA PRO A 38 3.70 -21.24 12.45
C PRO A 38 2.81 -20.52 11.42
N LEU A 39 1.56 -20.97 11.28
CA LEU A 39 0.58 -20.39 10.36
C LEU A 39 0.39 -18.88 10.55
N PHE A 40 0.53 -18.39 11.79
CA PHE A 40 0.44 -16.95 12.07
C PHE A 40 1.51 -16.13 11.31
N VAL A 41 2.75 -16.61 11.27
CA VAL A 41 3.83 -15.91 10.55
C VAL A 41 3.64 -16.05 9.05
N TRP A 42 3.07 -17.17 8.57
CA TRP A 42 2.64 -17.31 7.18
C TRP A 42 1.58 -16.26 6.81
N CYS A 43 0.58 -16.06 7.66
CA CYS A 43 -0.44 -15.02 7.46
C CYS A 43 0.22 -13.64 7.37
N ILE A 44 1.15 -13.31 8.28
CA ILE A 44 1.88 -12.03 8.24
C ILE A 44 2.71 -11.90 6.95
N LEU A 45 3.40 -12.95 6.53
CA LEU A 45 4.21 -12.91 5.30
C LEU A 45 3.34 -12.60 4.07
N ILE A 46 2.16 -13.24 3.97
CA ILE A 46 1.23 -13.00 2.86
C ILE A 46 0.67 -11.57 2.92
N THR A 47 0.19 -11.12 4.09
CA THR A 47 -0.40 -9.78 4.22
C THR A 47 0.64 -8.69 3.92
N THR A 48 1.88 -8.85 4.38
CA THR A 48 2.93 -7.85 4.16
C THR A 48 3.38 -7.78 2.70
N VAL A 49 3.42 -8.91 1.99
CA VAL A 49 3.64 -8.92 0.53
C VAL A 49 2.50 -8.19 -0.21
N LEU A 50 1.25 -8.45 0.17
CA LEU A 50 0.09 -7.74 -0.39
C LEU A 50 0.16 -6.24 -0.14
N LEU A 51 0.53 -5.81 1.07
CA LEU A 51 0.68 -4.39 1.42
C LEU A 51 1.75 -3.69 0.60
N ILE A 52 2.89 -4.35 0.34
CA ILE A 52 3.96 -3.79 -0.50
C ILE A 52 3.47 -3.49 -1.92
N ILE A 53 2.58 -4.31 -2.45
CA ILE A 53 2.02 -4.15 -3.81
C ILE A 53 0.84 -3.16 -3.81
N ALA A 54 -0.04 -3.23 -2.80
CA ALA A 54 -1.28 -2.46 -2.77
C ALA A 54 -1.10 -1.00 -2.37
N ILE A 55 -0.23 -0.72 -1.38
CA ILE A 55 -0.06 0.65 -0.84
C ILE A 55 0.39 1.67 -1.91
N PRO A 56 1.34 1.35 -2.83
CA PRO A 56 1.73 2.29 -3.88
C PRO A 56 0.57 2.73 -4.79
N VAL A 57 -0.33 1.79 -5.13
CA VAL A 57 -1.49 2.07 -5.98
C VAL A 57 -2.45 3.03 -5.28
N LEU A 58 -2.78 2.74 -4.01
CA LEU A 58 -3.62 3.60 -3.18
C LEU A 58 -2.99 5.00 -2.98
N ALA A 59 -1.70 5.07 -2.68
CA ALA A 59 -0.97 6.33 -2.51
C ALA A 59 -0.99 7.16 -3.81
N GLY A 60 -0.85 6.50 -4.96
CA GLY A 60 -0.98 7.12 -6.28
C GLY A 60 -2.35 7.76 -6.48
N GLY A 61 -3.43 7.00 -6.28
CA GLY A 61 -4.80 7.52 -6.44
C GLY A 61 -5.12 8.70 -5.52
N ILE A 62 -4.65 8.68 -4.28
CA ILE A 62 -4.90 9.76 -3.32
C ILE A 62 -4.00 10.97 -3.61
N THR A 63 -2.79 10.77 -4.14
CA THR A 63 -1.95 11.88 -4.63
C THR A 63 -2.59 12.55 -5.85
N MET A 64 -3.14 11.78 -6.79
CA MET A 64 -3.91 12.34 -7.91
C MET A 64 -5.11 13.15 -7.42
N LEU A 65 -5.83 12.65 -6.41
CA LEU A 65 -6.94 13.39 -5.80
C LEU A 65 -6.47 14.66 -5.08
N LEU A 66 -5.29 14.63 -4.45
CA LEU A 66 -4.68 15.82 -3.87
C LEU A 66 -4.35 16.85 -4.96
N SER A 67 -3.82 16.39 -6.09
CA SER A 67 -3.49 17.23 -7.25
C SER A 67 -4.72 17.91 -7.84
N ASP A 68 -5.81 17.17 -8.03
CA ASP A 68 -7.06 17.74 -8.54
C ASP A 68 -7.59 18.85 -7.61
N ARG A 69 -7.41 18.67 -6.31
CA ARG A 69 -7.89 19.64 -5.31
C ARG A 69 -7.01 20.87 -5.12
N ASN A 70 -5.72 20.83 -5.45
CA ASN A 70 -4.78 21.88 -5.05
C ASN A 70 -3.88 22.41 -6.18
N PHE A 71 -3.72 21.65 -7.26
CA PHE A 71 -2.77 21.95 -8.33
C PHE A 71 -3.45 22.01 -9.71
N SER A 72 -4.78 22.12 -9.75
CA SER A 72 -5.58 22.28 -10.96
C SER A 72 -5.36 21.19 -12.02
N SER A 73 -5.02 19.96 -11.60
CA SER A 73 -5.15 18.79 -12.46
C SER A 73 -6.61 18.33 -12.54
N THR A 74 -6.92 17.47 -13.50
CA THR A 74 -8.29 17.01 -13.75
C THR A 74 -8.34 15.50 -13.99
N PHE A 75 -7.69 14.71 -13.13
CA PHE A 75 -7.67 13.24 -13.25
C PHE A 75 -9.06 12.62 -13.07
N PHE A 76 -9.84 13.12 -12.10
CA PHE A 76 -11.15 12.58 -11.74
C PHE A 76 -12.31 13.55 -12.01
N GLU A 77 -12.03 14.78 -12.46
CA GLU A 77 -13.04 15.80 -12.74
C GLU A 77 -13.53 15.73 -14.19
N SER A 78 -14.82 15.44 -14.38
CA SER A 78 -15.41 15.24 -15.71
C SER A 78 -15.41 16.50 -16.58
N GLU A 79 -15.50 17.69 -15.99
CA GLU A 79 -15.44 18.96 -16.71
C GLU A 79 -14.07 19.19 -17.38
N GLY A 80 -13.01 18.61 -16.80
CA GLY A 80 -11.65 18.66 -17.31
C GLY A 80 -11.22 17.42 -18.09
N GLY A 81 -12.16 16.54 -18.48
CA GLY A 81 -11.90 15.32 -19.24
C GLY A 81 -11.44 14.11 -18.41
N GLY A 82 -11.44 14.21 -17.08
CA GLY A 82 -11.18 13.11 -16.16
C GLY A 82 -12.38 12.18 -15.96
N ASP A 83 -12.19 11.08 -15.23
CA ASP A 83 -13.24 10.10 -14.95
C ASP A 83 -13.34 9.78 -13.44
N PRO A 84 -14.45 10.13 -12.76
CA PRO A 84 -14.67 9.76 -11.37
C PRO A 84 -14.66 8.25 -11.09
N LEU A 85 -15.01 7.40 -12.07
CA LEU A 85 -14.98 5.94 -11.92
C LEU A 85 -13.55 5.40 -11.79
N LEU A 86 -12.57 6.09 -12.38
CA LEU A 86 -11.17 5.71 -12.25
C LEU A 86 -10.72 5.68 -10.79
N PHE A 87 -11.17 6.64 -9.96
CA PHE A 87 -10.85 6.64 -8.53
C PHE A 87 -11.40 5.40 -7.82
N GLN A 88 -12.61 4.94 -8.21
CA GLN A 88 -13.20 3.73 -7.64
C GLN A 88 -12.38 2.50 -7.97
N HIS A 89 -11.89 2.39 -9.22
CA HIS A 89 -11.02 1.29 -9.65
C HIS A 89 -9.64 1.30 -9.01
N ILE A 90 -9.10 2.48 -8.66
CA ILE A 90 -7.81 2.58 -7.96
C ILE A 90 -7.97 2.25 -6.48
N PHE A 91 -9.12 2.60 -5.89
CA PHE A 91 -9.37 2.43 -4.46
C PHE A 91 -9.75 0.99 -4.07
N TRP A 92 -10.54 0.31 -4.90
CA TRP A 92 -11.06 -1.04 -4.66
C TRP A 92 -10.30 -2.11 -5.43
#